data_AF-A0A8B7E4J6-F1
#
_entry.id   AF-A0A8B7E4J6-F1
#
_cell.length_a   1.000
_cell.length_b   1.000
_cell.length_c   1.000
_cell.angle_alpha   90.00
_cell.angle_beta   90.00
_cell.angle_gamma   90.00
#
_symmetry.space_group_name_H-M   'P 1'
#
loop_
_entity.id
_entity.type
_entity.pdbx_description
1 polymer ?
#
loop_
_entity_poly.entity_id
_entity_poly.type
_entity_poly.pdbx_seq_one_letter_code
_entity_poly.pdbx_strand_id
1 'polypeptide(L)'
;MSSNLKAENRRNCRNERNVARREEINCCQNERNEARLEAINRRQNERNEARREEINRRQNERNEARRVLLRRGMHCVARNNVIRENETHFSCCHSGKVVLPPLSPYPPLMVDLMTGNHVDRALNQNFFKNIRNYNACLSFASFIATIDTPSNRGPPCFRTSRQIMHRIGNLRHQQEQNDCCIRELMDFLQTIIIQENPYALAFKNMAEVEDAEIRQAAIEGRPISVVNFVA
;
A
#
# COMPACT_ATOMS: atom_id res chain seq x y z
N MET A 1 -7.13 59.20 57.47
CA MET A 1 -7.61 58.09 56.61
C MET A 1 -7.85 58.47 55.14
N SER A 2 -8.11 59.74 54.80
CA SER A 2 -8.44 60.16 53.41
C SER A 2 -7.26 60.17 52.40
N SER A 3 -6.01 60.30 52.87
CA SER A 3 -4.82 60.36 52.00
C SER A 3 -4.40 59.01 51.40
N ASN A 4 -4.55 57.91 52.16
CA ASN A 4 -4.22 56.55 51.70
C ASN A 4 -5.18 56.07 50.60
N LEU A 5 -6.47 56.35 50.74
CA LEU A 5 -7.50 55.99 49.75
C LEU A 5 -7.27 56.68 48.39
N LYS A 6 -6.81 57.94 48.39
CA LYS A 6 -6.44 58.68 47.17
C LYS A 6 -5.16 58.17 46.51
N ALA A 7 -4.25 57.58 47.27
CA ALA A 7 -3.03 56.97 46.73
C ALA A 7 -3.33 55.61 46.10
N GLU A 8 -4.19 54.82 46.74
CA GLU A 8 -4.65 53.51 46.28
C GLU A 8 -5.48 53.61 44.99
N ASN A 9 -6.44 54.54 44.93
CA ASN A 9 -7.20 54.80 43.70
C ASN A 9 -6.30 55.23 42.52
N ARG A 10 -5.23 55.98 42.77
CA ARG A 10 -4.26 56.35 41.74
C ARG A 10 -3.42 55.17 41.27
N ARG A 11 -3.08 54.23 42.16
CA ARG A 11 -2.40 52.98 41.80
C ARG A 11 -3.32 52.08 40.97
N ASN A 12 -4.59 51.95 41.36
CA ASN A 12 -5.57 51.15 40.62
C ASN A 12 -5.79 51.69 39.21
N CYS A 13 -6.02 53.00 39.06
CA CYS A 13 -6.17 53.61 37.73
C CYS A 13 -4.90 53.47 36.86
N ARG A 14 -3.70 53.48 37.47
CA ARG A 14 -2.45 53.21 36.75
C ARG A 14 -2.32 51.74 36.34
N ASN A 15 -2.74 50.81 37.19
CA ASN A 15 -2.75 49.38 36.88
C ASN A 15 -3.75 49.06 35.77
N GLU A 16 -4.96 49.62 35.81
CA GLU A 16 -5.97 49.47 34.75
C GLU A 16 -5.45 49.98 33.40
N ARG A 17 -4.80 51.15 33.36
CA ARG A 17 -4.15 51.65 32.13
C ARG A 17 -3.03 50.75 31.62
N ASN A 18 -2.27 50.15 32.54
CA ASN A 18 -1.20 49.21 32.18
C ASN A 18 -1.76 47.89 31.66
N VAL A 19 -2.89 47.41 32.20
CA VAL A 19 -3.60 46.22 31.72
C VAL A 19 -4.19 46.48 30.33
N ALA A 20 -4.93 47.58 30.15
CA ALA A 20 -5.47 47.97 28.85
C ALA A 20 -4.38 48.09 27.77
N ARG A 21 -3.24 48.72 28.10
CA ARG A 21 -2.09 48.80 27.18
C ARG A 21 -1.52 47.41 26.82
N ARG A 22 -1.46 46.48 27.77
CA ARG A 22 -0.98 45.11 27.52
C ARG A 22 -1.96 44.33 26.65
N GLU A 23 -3.26 44.50 26.87
CA GLU A 23 -4.31 43.89 26.06
C GLU A 23 -4.28 44.40 24.62
N GLU A 24 -4.09 45.71 24.41
CA GLU A 24 -3.90 46.31 23.07
C GLU A 24 -2.67 45.74 22.35
N ILE A 25 -1.53 45.63 23.05
CA ILE A 25 -0.30 45.04 22.48
C ILE A 25 -0.52 43.57 22.11
N ASN A 26 -1.17 42.79 22.98
CA ASN A 26 -1.46 41.38 22.73
C ASN A 26 -2.41 41.21 21.55
N CYS A 27 -3.43 42.07 21.43
CA CYS A 27 -4.36 42.07 20.30
C CYS A 27 -3.59 42.30 18.97
N CYS A 28 -2.76 43.34 18.91
CA CYS A 28 -1.97 43.64 17.73
C CYS A 28 -0.96 42.53 17.38
N GLN A 29 -0.40 41.84 18.38
CA GLN A 29 0.46 40.68 18.15
C GLN A 29 -0.31 39.47 17.62
N ASN A 30 -1.51 39.20 18.13
CA ASN A 30 -2.36 38.11 17.66
C ASN A 30 -2.78 38.32 16.22
N GLU A 31 -3.23 39.53 15.85
CA GLU A 31 -3.58 39.86 14.46
C GLU A 31 -2.39 39.66 13.50
N ARG A 32 -1.18 40.06 13.91
CA ARG A 32 0.04 39.83 13.12
C ARG A 32 0.38 38.34 12.99
N ASN A 33 0.16 37.56 14.03
CA ASN A 33 0.41 36.12 14.02
C ASN A 33 -0.61 35.39 13.13
N GLU A 34 -1.89 35.77 13.18
CA GLU A 34 -2.95 35.25 12.31
C GLU A 34 -2.66 35.58 10.85
N ALA A 35 -2.37 36.85 10.53
CA ALA A 35 -2.02 37.25 9.17
C ALA A 35 -0.79 36.49 8.63
N ARG A 36 0.21 36.25 9.49
CA ARG A 36 1.40 35.45 9.15
C ARG A 36 1.05 33.98 8.89
N LEU A 37 0.18 33.38 9.71
CA LEU A 37 -0.25 31.99 9.55
C LEU A 37 -1.07 31.82 8.27
N GLU A 38 -1.99 32.75 7.99
CA GLU A 38 -2.74 32.76 6.73
C GLU A 38 -1.82 32.88 5.51
N ALA A 39 -0.81 33.74 5.55
CA ALA A 39 0.16 33.88 4.47
C ALA A 39 0.97 32.58 4.25
N ILE A 40 1.32 31.87 5.32
CA ILE A 40 1.99 30.57 5.24
C ILE A 40 1.06 29.52 4.62
N ASN A 41 -0.19 29.46 5.08
CA ASN A 41 -1.19 28.52 4.57
C ASN A 41 -1.48 28.77 3.09
N ARG A 42 -1.62 30.03 2.66
CA ARG A 42 -1.76 30.41 1.24
C ARG A 42 -0.60 29.87 0.40
N ARG A 43 0.65 30.13 0.82
CA ARG A 43 1.85 29.64 0.12
C ARG A 43 1.99 28.12 0.12
N GLN A 44 1.47 27.43 1.12
CA GLN A 44 1.45 25.96 1.15
C GLN A 44 0.38 25.42 0.21
N ASN A 45 -0.81 26.02 0.19
CA ASN A 45 -1.89 25.64 -0.70
C ASN A 45 -1.51 25.82 -2.17
N GLU A 46 -0.90 26.95 -2.53
CA GLU A 46 -0.37 27.21 -3.88
C GLU A 46 0.68 26.16 -4.28
N ARG A 47 1.62 25.83 -3.38
CA ARG A 47 2.63 24.78 -3.64
C ARG A 47 2.01 23.39 -3.81
N ASN A 48 0.99 23.08 -3.00
CA ASN A 48 0.27 21.81 -3.07
C ASN A 48 -0.56 21.71 -4.35
N GLU A 49 -1.15 22.81 -4.80
CA GLU A 49 -1.88 22.93 -6.06
C GLU A 49 -0.95 22.74 -7.27
N ALA A 50 0.15 23.48 -7.35
CA ALA A 50 1.15 23.32 -8.41
C ALA A 50 1.72 21.89 -8.44
N ARG A 51 1.95 21.26 -7.28
CA ARG A 51 2.38 19.86 -7.20
C ARG A 51 1.30 18.91 -7.74
N ARG A 52 0.03 19.13 -7.44
CA ARG A 52 -1.09 18.31 -7.95
C ARG A 52 -1.22 18.43 -9.47
N GLU A 53 -1.11 19.65 -10.00
CA GLU A 53 -1.14 19.91 -11.44
C GLU A 53 0.02 19.20 -12.17
N GLU A 54 1.24 19.26 -11.63
CA GLU A 54 2.39 18.58 -12.20
C GLU A 54 2.24 17.06 -12.19
N ILE A 55 1.68 16.49 -11.11
CA ILE A 55 1.39 15.04 -11.05
C ILE A 55 0.35 14.66 -12.10
N ASN A 56 -0.75 15.42 -12.21
CA ASN A 56 -1.79 15.19 -13.21
C ASN A 56 -1.24 15.32 -14.64
N ARG A 57 -0.36 16.29 -14.89
CA ARG A 57 0.32 16.45 -16.18
C ARG A 57 1.17 15.23 -16.53
N ARG A 58 2.06 14.79 -15.62
CA ARG A 58 2.88 13.58 -15.82
C ARG A 58 2.04 12.33 -16.04
N GLN A 59 0.92 12.23 -15.33
CA GLN A 59 0.01 11.09 -15.47
C GLN A 59 -0.72 11.11 -16.81
N ASN A 60 -1.13 12.29 -17.29
CA ASN A 60 -1.71 12.46 -18.62
C ASN A 60 -0.68 12.17 -19.72
N GLU A 61 0.57 12.62 -19.58
CA GLU A 61 1.67 12.28 -20.50
C GLU A 61 1.93 10.77 -20.53
N ARG A 62 1.96 10.10 -19.37
CA ARG A 62 2.06 8.63 -19.29
C ARG A 62 0.87 7.92 -19.92
N ASN A 63 -0.34 8.41 -19.70
CA ASN A 63 -1.56 7.84 -20.26
C ASN A 63 -1.62 8.02 -21.78
N GLU A 64 -1.16 9.17 -22.29
CA GLU A 64 -1.09 9.45 -23.71
C GLU A 64 0.01 8.61 -24.39
N ALA A 65 1.20 8.51 -23.77
CA ALA A 65 2.23 7.57 -24.21
C ALA A 65 1.70 6.13 -24.24
N ARG A 66 0.91 5.72 -23.23
CA ARG A 66 0.25 4.41 -23.19
C ARG A 66 -0.78 4.25 -24.32
N ARG A 67 -1.57 5.28 -24.65
CA ARG A 67 -2.50 5.25 -25.79
C ARG A 67 -1.79 5.13 -27.14
N VAL A 68 -0.68 5.84 -27.33
CA VAL A 68 0.17 5.72 -28.53
C VAL A 68 0.76 4.31 -28.63
N LEU A 69 1.17 3.72 -27.51
CA LEU A 69 1.65 2.33 -27.45
C LEU A 69 0.54 1.32 -27.75
N LEU A 70 -0.69 1.52 -27.24
CA LEU A 70 -1.85 0.67 -27.53
C LEU A 70 -2.25 0.71 -29.01
N ARG A 71 -2.25 1.90 -29.65
CA ARG A 71 -2.57 2.03 -31.09
C ARG A 71 -1.58 1.31 -32.00
N ARG A 72 -0.37 1.02 -31.53
CA ARG A 72 0.69 0.30 -32.27
C ARG A 72 0.75 -1.20 -31.97
N GLY A 73 -0.24 -1.77 -31.28
CA GLY A 73 -0.35 -3.22 -31.06
C GLY A 73 0.74 -3.82 -30.17
N MET A 74 1.30 -3.05 -29.23
CA MET A 74 2.40 -3.51 -28.37
C MET A 74 1.90 -4.18 -27.08
N HIS A 75 1.94 -5.51 -27.04
CA HIS A 75 1.57 -6.34 -25.88
C HIS A 75 2.79 -6.92 -25.14
N CYS A 76 3.74 -6.09 -24.69
CA CYS A 76 4.76 -6.55 -23.73
C CYS A 76 5.00 -5.53 -22.59
N VAL A 77 4.84 -6.01 -21.35
CA VAL A 77 4.99 -5.21 -20.11
C VAL A 77 6.46 -4.83 -19.84
N ALA A 78 7.42 -5.49 -20.48
CA ALA A 78 8.85 -5.20 -20.37
C ALA A 78 9.31 -3.93 -21.11
N ARG A 79 8.41 -3.25 -21.85
CA ARG A 79 8.74 -2.07 -22.68
C ARG A 79 8.58 -0.72 -21.95
N ASN A 80 8.63 -0.72 -20.62
CA ASN A 80 8.56 0.50 -19.80
C ASN A 80 9.92 1.18 -19.55
N ASN A 81 11.02 0.59 -20.01
CA ASN A 81 12.30 1.30 -20.08
C ASN A 81 12.38 2.01 -21.43
N VAL A 82 12.53 3.33 -21.37
CA VAL A 82 12.76 4.21 -22.52
C VAL A 82 13.86 3.61 -23.39
N ILE A 83 13.48 3.09 -24.56
CA ILE A 83 14.45 2.69 -25.58
C ILE A 83 15.03 4.00 -26.15
N ARG A 84 16.17 4.43 -25.62
CA ARG A 84 17.02 5.43 -26.28
C ARG A 84 17.62 4.74 -27.51
N GLU A 85 17.63 5.42 -28.64
CA GLU A 85 17.94 4.84 -29.97
C GLU A 85 19.33 4.20 -30.12
N ASN A 86 20.18 4.17 -29.10
CA ASN A 86 21.58 3.71 -29.17
C ASN A 86 22.01 2.66 -28.12
N GLU A 87 21.10 2.01 -27.39
CA GLU A 87 21.47 0.96 -26.43
C GLU A 87 21.05 -0.43 -26.94
N THR A 88 22.02 -1.17 -27.49
CA THR A 88 21.86 -2.51 -28.10
C THR A 88 21.83 -3.65 -27.08
N HIS A 89 21.25 -3.44 -25.89
CA HIS A 89 21.05 -4.53 -24.93
C HIS A 89 19.61 -4.54 -24.45
N PHE A 90 19.05 -5.75 -24.33
CA PHE A 90 17.65 -6.08 -24.02
C PHE A 90 16.70 -6.14 -25.23
N SER A 91 17.05 -7.04 -26.16
CA SER A 91 16.08 -7.69 -27.07
C SER A 91 15.11 -8.58 -26.28
N CYS A 92 14.19 -7.99 -25.51
CA CYS A 92 13.08 -8.75 -24.95
C CYS A 92 12.29 -9.40 -26.11
N CYS A 93 11.84 -10.65 -25.93
CA CYS A 93 11.11 -11.42 -26.95
C CYS A 93 11.93 -11.81 -28.20
N HIS A 94 13.26 -11.98 -28.09
CA HIS A 94 14.14 -12.39 -29.20
C HIS A 94 14.00 -11.47 -30.43
N SER A 95 14.13 -10.16 -30.19
CA SER A 95 13.99 -9.11 -31.22
C SER A 95 12.63 -9.14 -31.93
N GLY A 96 11.56 -9.49 -31.20
CA GLY A 96 10.19 -9.54 -31.73
C GLY A 96 9.84 -10.83 -32.47
N LYS A 97 10.73 -11.84 -32.48
CA LYS A 97 10.44 -13.16 -33.05
C LYS A 97 9.52 -14.00 -32.17
N VAL A 98 9.45 -13.71 -30.87
CA VAL A 98 8.50 -14.34 -29.97
C VAL A 98 7.17 -13.60 -30.05
N VAL A 99 6.18 -14.22 -30.67
CA VAL A 99 4.78 -13.79 -30.64
C VAL A 99 4.13 -14.46 -29.44
N LEU A 100 3.80 -13.68 -28.40
CA LEU A 100 3.04 -14.19 -27.27
C LEU A 100 1.57 -14.38 -27.70
N PRO A 101 0.90 -15.46 -27.26
CA PRO A 101 -0.53 -15.58 -27.47
C PRO A 101 -1.26 -14.40 -26.79
N PRO A 102 -2.41 -13.98 -27.32
CA PRO A 102 -3.26 -13.01 -26.65
C PRO A 102 -3.54 -13.46 -25.22
N LEU A 103 -3.50 -12.51 -24.27
CA LEU A 103 -3.86 -12.80 -22.88
C LEU A 103 -5.32 -13.25 -22.82
N SER A 104 -5.61 -14.22 -21.96
CA SER A 104 -6.99 -14.57 -21.63
C SER A 104 -7.72 -13.34 -21.07
N PRO A 105 -9.02 -13.19 -21.36
CA PRO A 105 -9.81 -12.13 -20.75
C PRO A 105 -9.77 -12.27 -19.23
N TYR A 106 -9.63 -11.15 -18.52
CA TYR A 106 -9.68 -11.17 -17.07
C TYR A 106 -11.06 -11.61 -16.57
N PRO A 107 -11.12 -12.32 -15.43
CA PRO A 107 -12.39 -12.67 -14.79
C PRO A 107 -13.29 -11.44 -14.62
N PRO A 108 -14.60 -11.51 -14.95
CA PRO A 108 -15.50 -10.36 -14.97
C PRO A 108 -15.53 -9.57 -13.66
N LEU A 109 -15.58 -10.27 -12.52
CA LEU A 109 -15.54 -9.60 -11.22
C LEU A 109 -14.25 -8.80 -11.01
N MET A 110 -13.10 -9.31 -11.47
CA MET A 110 -11.83 -8.60 -11.33
C MET A 110 -11.81 -7.32 -12.16
N VAL A 111 -12.41 -7.36 -13.36
CA VAL A 111 -12.60 -6.16 -14.19
C VAL A 111 -13.47 -5.17 -13.44
N ASP A 112 -14.65 -5.58 -12.97
CA ASP A 112 -15.60 -4.72 -12.28
C ASP A 112 -15.03 -4.08 -11.00
N LEU A 113 -14.28 -4.85 -10.21
CA LEU A 113 -13.55 -4.40 -9.04
C LEU A 113 -12.51 -3.34 -9.39
N MET A 114 -11.68 -3.61 -10.40
CA MET A 114 -10.57 -2.74 -10.79
C MET A 114 -11.03 -1.49 -11.54
N THR A 115 -12.19 -1.52 -12.19
CA THR A 115 -12.79 -0.37 -12.86
C THR A 115 -13.80 0.38 -11.99
N GLY A 116 -14.18 -0.16 -10.84
CA GLY A 116 -15.19 0.42 -9.95
C GLY A 116 -16.62 0.35 -10.52
N ASN A 117 -16.87 -0.59 -11.43
CA ASN A 117 -18.15 -0.74 -12.15
C ASN A 117 -19.03 -1.86 -11.56
N HIS A 118 -18.57 -2.56 -10.53
CA HIS A 118 -19.37 -3.58 -9.84
C HIS A 118 -20.73 -3.02 -9.37
N VAL A 119 -21.78 -3.85 -9.50
CA VAL A 119 -23.17 -3.51 -9.16
C VAL A 119 -23.28 -3.04 -7.69
N ASP A 120 -22.56 -3.71 -6.80
CA ASP A 120 -22.42 -3.27 -5.42
C ASP A 120 -21.27 -2.25 -5.29
N ARG A 121 -21.66 -0.99 -5.12
CA ARG A 121 -20.74 0.13 -4.90
C ARG A 121 -19.99 0.02 -3.58
N ALA A 122 -20.61 -0.53 -2.53
CA ALA A 122 -19.97 -0.69 -1.23
C ALA A 122 -18.81 -1.69 -1.31
N LEU A 123 -18.99 -2.74 -2.11
CA LEU A 123 -17.98 -3.75 -2.39
C LEU A 123 -16.73 -3.15 -3.07
N ASN A 124 -16.90 -2.32 -4.11
CA ASN A 124 -15.77 -1.60 -4.73
C ASN A 124 -15.07 -0.66 -3.74
N GLN A 125 -15.84 0.11 -2.95
CA GLN A 125 -15.26 1.03 -1.97
C GLN A 125 -14.44 0.29 -0.92
N ASN A 126 -14.95 -0.84 -0.42
CA ASN A 126 -14.24 -1.68 0.52
C ASN A 126 -12.95 -2.24 -0.10
N PHE A 127 -13.05 -2.80 -1.31
CA PHE A 127 -11.92 -3.35 -2.04
C PHE A 127 -10.82 -2.32 -2.24
N PHE A 128 -11.13 -1.14 -2.78
CA PHE A 128 -10.12 -0.09 -2.99
C PHE A 128 -9.55 0.45 -1.68
N LYS A 129 -10.39 0.62 -0.65
CA LYS A 129 -9.95 1.12 0.66
C LYS A 129 -8.96 0.15 1.33
N ASN A 130 -9.21 -1.15 1.20
CA ASN A 130 -8.44 -2.19 1.90
C ASN A 130 -7.58 -3.03 0.95
N ILE A 131 -7.32 -2.60 -0.29
CA ILE A 131 -6.68 -3.41 -1.34
C ILE A 131 -5.32 -4.00 -0.90
N ARG A 132 -4.59 -3.31 -0.03
CA ARG A 132 -3.33 -3.81 0.54
C ARG A 132 -3.55 -5.05 1.42
N ASN A 133 -4.63 -5.08 2.18
CA ASN A 133 -5.00 -6.20 3.04
C ASN A 133 -5.48 -7.38 2.20
N TYR A 134 -6.28 -7.14 1.16
CA TYR A 134 -6.63 -8.17 0.16
C TYR A 134 -5.38 -8.77 -0.48
N ASN A 135 -4.48 -7.94 -1.00
CA ASN A 135 -3.25 -8.40 -1.65
C ASN A 135 -2.32 -9.12 -0.69
N ALA A 136 -2.20 -8.61 0.53
CA ALA A 136 -1.45 -9.30 1.56
C ALA A 136 -2.07 -10.69 1.73
N CYS A 137 -3.37 -10.79 2.02
CA CYS A 137 -4.04 -12.05 2.37
C CYS A 137 -3.99 -13.11 1.27
N LEU A 138 -4.01 -12.66 0.02
CA LEU A 138 -3.94 -13.52 -1.16
C LEU A 138 -2.50 -13.76 -1.65
N SER A 139 -1.49 -13.24 -0.96
CA SER A 139 -0.09 -13.46 -1.34
C SER A 139 0.31 -14.91 -1.09
N PHE A 140 0.93 -15.52 -2.10
CA PHE A 140 1.46 -16.88 -1.98
C PHE A 140 2.64 -16.94 -1.02
N ALA A 141 2.74 -18.10 -0.38
CA ALA A 141 3.82 -18.40 0.51
C ALA A 141 5.12 -18.71 -0.26
N SER A 142 6.12 -17.82 -0.19
CA SER A 142 7.45 -18.12 -0.71
C SER A 142 8.14 -19.16 0.19
N PHE A 143 8.84 -20.12 -0.39
CA PHE A 143 9.66 -21.08 0.35
C PHE A 143 11.07 -20.51 0.51
N ILE A 144 11.64 -20.59 1.71
CA ILE A 144 13.08 -20.40 1.93
C ILE A 144 13.63 -21.76 2.38
N ALA A 145 14.57 -22.30 1.61
CA ALA A 145 15.27 -23.52 1.95
C ALA A 145 16.76 -23.22 2.18
N THR A 146 17.30 -23.70 3.29
CA THR A 146 18.76 -23.78 3.48
C THR A 146 19.30 -24.77 2.45
N ILE A 147 20.13 -24.28 1.52
CA ILE A 147 20.76 -25.12 0.50
C ILE A 147 22.01 -25.72 1.12
N ASP A 148 21.92 -26.97 1.56
CA ASP A 148 23.10 -27.74 1.95
C ASP A 148 23.70 -28.37 0.69
N THR A 149 24.94 -28.02 0.35
CA THR A 149 25.68 -28.72 -0.70
C THR A 149 25.98 -30.15 -0.23
N PRO A 150 25.61 -31.20 -1.00
CA PRO A 150 25.91 -32.57 -0.61
C PRO A 150 27.43 -32.80 -0.55
N SER A 151 27.88 -33.52 0.48
CA SER A 151 29.31 -33.77 0.76
C SER A 151 30.01 -34.65 -0.30
N ASN A 152 29.30 -35.30 -1.22
CA ASN A 152 29.83 -36.38 -2.04
C ASN A 152 29.64 -36.13 -3.55
N ARG A 153 30.62 -36.56 -4.35
CA ARG A 153 30.68 -36.41 -5.81
C ARG A 153 29.46 -37.03 -6.51
N GLY A 154 28.57 -36.18 -7.00
CA GLY A 154 27.42 -36.49 -7.85
C GLY A 154 26.90 -35.20 -8.52
N PRO A 155 25.99 -35.30 -9.50
CA PRO A 155 25.35 -34.13 -10.09
C PRO A 155 24.74 -33.23 -9.00
N PRO A 156 24.68 -31.90 -9.19
CA PRO A 156 24.19 -30.99 -8.15
C PRO A 156 22.74 -31.34 -7.79
N CYS A 157 22.53 -31.93 -6.62
CA CYS A 157 21.20 -32.19 -6.06
C CYS A 157 20.96 -31.17 -4.94
N PHE A 158 19.89 -30.39 -5.04
CA PHE A 158 19.44 -29.56 -3.92
C PHE A 158 18.71 -30.45 -2.92
N ARG A 159 19.15 -30.41 -1.65
CA ARG A 159 18.50 -31.11 -0.55
C ARG A 159 17.90 -30.06 0.38
N THR A 160 16.58 -30.01 0.47
CA THR A 160 15.88 -29.16 1.42
C THR A 160 15.84 -29.87 2.77
N SER A 161 16.62 -29.39 3.74
CA SER A 161 16.63 -29.91 5.11
C SER A 161 16.09 -28.86 6.08
N ARG A 162 15.16 -29.27 6.95
CA ARG A 162 14.39 -28.51 7.98
C ARG A 162 12.99 -28.02 7.55
N GLN A 163 12.23 -27.49 8.52
CA GLN A 163 10.92 -26.86 8.35
C GLN A 163 11.01 -25.69 7.35
N ILE A 164 10.04 -25.65 6.44
CA ILE A 164 9.92 -24.60 5.42
C ILE A 164 9.56 -23.30 6.14
N MET A 165 10.45 -22.30 6.10
CA MET A 165 10.18 -20.96 6.60
C MET A 165 9.63 -20.10 5.48
N HIS A 166 8.47 -19.51 5.75
CA HIS A 166 7.68 -18.75 4.83
C HIS A 166 7.80 -17.25 5.17
N ARG A 167 8.32 -16.44 4.23
CA ARG A 167 8.40 -14.99 4.39
C ARG A 167 7.14 -14.34 3.81
N ILE A 168 6.17 -14.02 4.66
CA ILE A 168 4.82 -13.57 4.23
C ILE A 168 4.24 -12.57 5.24
N GLY A 169 3.28 -11.75 4.81
CA GLY A 169 2.50 -10.84 5.67
C GLY A 169 1.49 -11.56 6.57
N ASN A 170 0.80 -10.80 7.43
CA ASN A 170 -0.12 -11.26 8.50
C ASN A 170 -1.56 -11.51 7.99
N LEU A 171 -1.98 -12.76 7.80
CA LEU A 171 -3.14 -13.08 6.94
C LEU A 171 -4.15 -14.07 7.53
N ARG A 172 -5.10 -13.58 8.32
CA ARG A 172 -6.46 -14.17 8.38
C ARG A 172 -7.51 -13.08 8.29
N HIS A 173 -8.67 -13.38 7.71
CA HIS A 173 -9.92 -12.60 7.88
C HIS A 173 -10.39 -12.51 9.33
N GLN A 174 -9.81 -13.32 10.21
CA GLN A 174 -10.10 -13.38 11.65
C GLN A 174 -9.05 -12.63 12.49
N GLN A 175 -8.06 -11.99 11.85
CA GLN A 175 -7.17 -11.06 12.53
C GLN A 175 -7.77 -9.65 12.43
N GLU A 176 -7.67 -8.88 13.52
CA GLU A 176 -8.20 -7.51 13.62
C GLU A 176 -7.82 -6.61 12.43
N GLN A 177 -6.63 -6.82 11.86
CA GLN A 177 -6.11 -6.05 10.73
C GLN A 177 -6.91 -6.25 9.43
N ASN A 178 -7.65 -7.36 9.31
CA ASN A 178 -8.45 -7.71 8.14
C ASN A 178 -9.96 -7.70 8.42
N ASP A 179 -10.40 -7.31 9.62
CA ASP A 179 -11.83 -7.18 9.98
C ASP A 179 -12.59 -6.23 9.05
N CYS A 180 -11.87 -5.29 8.43
CA CYS A 180 -12.44 -4.38 7.46
C CYS A 180 -12.62 -4.97 6.06
N CYS A 181 -12.09 -6.17 5.77
CA CYS A 181 -12.22 -6.81 4.47
C CYS A 181 -13.50 -7.66 4.39
N ILE A 182 -14.17 -7.63 3.24
CA ILE A 182 -15.35 -8.46 2.97
C ILE A 182 -14.87 -9.89 2.76
N ARG A 183 -15.36 -10.81 3.61
CA ARG A 183 -14.97 -12.21 3.62
C ARG A 183 -15.37 -12.92 2.33
N GLU A 184 -16.60 -12.73 1.87
CA GLU A 184 -17.11 -13.37 0.65
C GLU A 184 -16.29 -12.97 -0.57
N LEU A 185 -15.87 -11.70 -0.63
CA LEU A 185 -15.03 -11.20 -1.70
C LEU A 185 -13.65 -11.85 -1.68
N MET A 186 -13.06 -11.98 -0.50
CA MET A 186 -11.77 -12.63 -0.33
C MET A 186 -11.79 -14.11 -0.75
N ASP A 187 -12.80 -14.86 -0.33
CA ASP A 187 -12.95 -16.28 -0.70
C ASP A 187 -13.12 -16.45 -2.22
N PHE A 188 -13.87 -15.54 -2.84
CA PHE A 188 -14.04 -15.54 -4.30
C PHE A 188 -12.74 -15.19 -5.04
N LEU A 189 -11.98 -14.19 -4.56
CA LEU A 189 -10.68 -13.84 -5.13
C LEU A 189 -9.68 -14.99 -5.00
N GLN A 190 -9.65 -15.68 -3.85
CA GLN A 190 -8.84 -16.87 -3.65
C GLN A 190 -9.21 -17.97 -4.66
N THR A 191 -10.51 -18.17 -4.90
CA THR A 191 -11.02 -19.15 -5.86
C THR A 191 -10.56 -18.82 -7.29
N ILE A 192 -10.68 -17.55 -7.71
CA ILE A 192 -10.19 -17.08 -9.02
C ILE A 192 -8.70 -17.38 -9.16
N ILE A 193 -7.91 -17.03 -8.15
CA ILE A 193 -6.46 -17.23 -8.19
C ILE A 193 -6.12 -18.71 -8.35
N ILE A 194 -6.82 -19.61 -7.66
CA ILE A 194 -6.60 -21.05 -7.76
C ILE A 194 -6.98 -21.60 -9.13
N GLN A 195 -8.08 -21.12 -9.72
CA GLN A 195 -8.57 -21.60 -11.01
C GLN A 195 -7.75 -21.11 -12.20
N GLU A 196 -7.35 -19.83 -12.18
CA GLU A 196 -6.71 -19.18 -13.33
C GLU A 196 -5.18 -19.33 -13.32
N ASN A 197 -4.55 -19.52 -12.15
CA ASN A 197 -3.11 -19.66 -12.06
C ASN A 197 -2.72 -21.14 -12.20
N PRO A 198 -2.05 -21.55 -13.30
CA PRO A 198 -1.64 -22.94 -13.50
C PRO A 198 -0.63 -23.43 -12.46
N TYR A 199 0.00 -22.50 -11.72
CA TYR A 199 0.93 -22.80 -10.65
C TYR A 199 0.29 -22.73 -9.26
N ALA A 200 -1.00 -22.40 -9.12
CA ALA A 200 -1.64 -22.26 -7.82
C ALA A 200 -1.48 -23.50 -6.94
N LEU A 201 -1.56 -24.70 -7.54
CA LEU A 201 -1.40 -25.97 -6.83
C LEU A 201 0.04 -26.24 -6.37
N ALA A 202 1.03 -25.55 -6.94
CA ALA A 202 2.44 -25.68 -6.56
C ALA A 202 2.79 -24.84 -5.32
N PHE A 203 1.91 -23.93 -4.92
CA PHE A 203 2.10 -23.06 -3.75
C PHE A 203 0.96 -23.30 -2.76
N LYS A 204 1.24 -23.09 -1.48
CA LYS A 204 0.19 -23.04 -0.45
C LYS A 204 -0.09 -21.60 -0.09
N ASN A 205 -1.34 -21.27 0.17
CA ASN A 205 -1.66 -20.00 0.83
C ASN A 205 -1.42 -20.12 2.34
N MET A 206 -1.40 -18.98 3.05
CA MET A 206 -1.13 -19.00 4.49
C MET A 206 -2.19 -19.70 5.32
N ALA A 207 -3.46 -19.55 4.93
CA ALA A 207 -4.56 -20.23 5.61
C ALA A 207 -4.36 -21.76 5.59
N GLU A 208 -3.96 -22.32 4.45
CA GLU A 208 -3.68 -23.75 4.29
C GLU A 208 -2.48 -24.23 5.13
N VAL A 209 -1.45 -23.38 5.28
CA VAL A 209 -0.26 -23.68 6.10
C VAL A 209 -0.63 -23.70 7.57
N GLU A 210 -1.37 -22.70 8.06
CA GLU A 210 -1.85 -22.64 9.44
C GLU A 210 -2.81 -23.79 9.75
N ASP A 211 -3.78 -24.06 8.88
CA ASP A 211 -4.71 -25.19 9.05
C ASP A 211 -3.98 -26.53 9.08
N ALA A 212 -2.93 -26.69 8.27
CA ALA A 212 -2.09 -27.89 8.31
C ALA A 212 -1.32 -28.01 9.63
N GLU A 213 -0.77 -26.91 10.15
CA GLU A 213 -0.09 -26.88 11.46
C GLU A 213 -1.06 -27.17 12.61
N ILE A 214 -2.28 -26.62 12.59
CA ILE A 214 -3.32 -26.91 13.57
C ILE A 214 -3.68 -28.40 13.57
N ARG A 215 -3.90 -28.98 12.37
CA ARG A 215 -4.17 -30.41 12.22
C ARG A 215 -3.02 -31.26 12.73
N GLN A 216 -1.77 -30.89 12.39
CA GLN A 216 -0.59 -31.63 12.81
C GLN A 216 -0.37 -31.57 14.32
N ALA A 217 -0.53 -30.39 14.92
CA ALA A 217 -0.43 -30.20 16.37
C ALA A 217 -1.49 -31.02 17.12
N ALA A 218 -2.72 -31.09 16.59
CA ALA A 218 -3.78 -31.91 17.15
C ALA A 218 -3.47 -33.41 17.08
N ILE A 219 -2.90 -33.89 15.96
CA ILE A 219 -2.46 -35.29 15.80
C ILE A 219 -1.32 -35.62 16.77
N GLU A 220 -0.37 -34.70 16.93
CA GLU A 220 0.83 -34.88 17.75
C GLU A 220 0.60 -34.60 19.24
N GLY A 221 -0.59 -34.14 19.62
CA GLY A 221 -0.92 -33.79 21.01
C GLY A 221 -0.07 -32.65 21.58
N ARG A 222 0.48 -31.80 20.72
CA ARG A 222 1.36 -30.68 21.11
C ARG A 222 0.62 -29.35 21.01
N PRO A 223 1.06 -28.31 21.74
CA PRO A 223 0.55 -26.97 21.52
C PRO A 223 0.81 -26.53 20.07
N ILE A 224 -0.16 -25.81 19.51
CA ILE A 224 -0.05 -25.20 18.19
C ILE A 224 1.13 -24.25 18.22
N SER A 225 2.11 -24.46 17.33
CA SER A 225 3.20 -23.51 17.18
C SER A 225 2.61 -22.26 16.56
N VAL A 226 2.89 -21.09 17.13
CA VAL A 226 2.54 -19.86 16.42
C VAL A 226 3.35 -19.84 15.14
N VAL A 227 2.66 -19.92 14.00
CA VAL A 227 3.26 -19.70 12.68
C VAL A 227 3.59 -18.21 12.61
N ASN A 228 4.72 -17.83 13.22
CA ASN A 228 5.20 -16.47 13.28
C ASN A 228 6.09 -16.19 12.07
N PHE A 229 5.83 -15.07 11.41
CA PHE A 229 6.64 -14.57 10.31
C PHE A 229 7.89 -13.87 10.86
N VAL A 230 9.07 -14.27 10.39
CA VAL A 230 10.30 -13.51 10.63
C VAL A 230 10.40 -12.43 9.54
N ALA A 231 10.43 -11.16 9.96
CA ALA A 231 10.55 -9.98 9.08
C ALA A 231 11.94 -9.85 8.45
#